data_AF-A0A8S1BAL1-F1
#
_entry.id   AF-A0A8S1BAL1-F1
#
_cell.length_a   1.000
_cell.length_b   1.000
_cell.length_c   1.000
_cell.angle_alpha   90.00
_cell.angle_beta   90.00
_cell.angle_gamma   90.00
#
_symmetry.space_group_name_H-M   'P 1'
#
loop_
_entity.id
_entity.type
_entity.pdbx_description
1 polymer ?
#
loop_
_entity_poly.entity_id
_entity_poly.type
_entity_poly.pdbx_seq_one_letter_code
_entity_poly.pdbx_strand_id
1 'polypeptide(L)'
;MTVKKKDEDNKKDPIPQPKQKGVPNVFARSLFCWMLPVFWNGNKRDLEEYDLRPTKAIYDSQVVGEKLEINWLQAERESRLTGTKPRLWRVLTKTFILSYWLGGLMLLTSVALRTASPLLFAELLRHWSVDSTMTRVDATYYALGMILANWLASYFAHQSFLLCQQFGMKIRVATSSLMFRK
;
A
#
# COMPACT_ATOMS: atom_id res chain seq x y z
N MET A 1 -46.65 -42.89 -21.45
CA MET A 1 -46.21 -41.85 -20.50
C MET A 1 -45.26 -42.46 -19.49
N THR A 2 -43.95 -42.31 -19.67
CA THR A 2 -42.97 -42.55 -18.62
C THR A 2 -41.77 -41.65 -18.89
N VAL A 3 -41.78 -40.50 -18.22
CA VAL A 3 -40.67 -39.55 -18.18
C VAL A 3 -39.54 -40.20 -17.39
N LYS A 4 -38.45 -40.54 -18.07
CA LYS A 4 -37.23 -41.04 -17.42
C LYS A 4 -36.51 -39.83 -16.83
N LYS A 5 -36.65 -39.65 -15.52
CA LYS A 5 -35.94 -38.64 -14.73
C LYS A 5 -34.44 -38.93 -14.83
N LYS A 6 -33.71 -38.07 -15.55
CA LYS A 6 -32.25 -38.12 -15.66
C LYS A 6 -31.74 -37.31 -14.47
N ASP A 7 -31.50 -38.00 -13.36
CA ASP A 7 -30.75 -37.44 -12.24
C ASP A 7 -29.28 -37.35 -12.71
N GLU A 8 -28.96 -36.28 -13.43
CA GLU A 8 -27.57 -35.90 -13.69
C GLU A 8 -26.98 -35.36 -12.39
N ASP A 9 -26.17 -36.22 -11.78
CA ASP A 9 -25.17 -35.94 -10.76
C ASP A 9 -24.48 -34.60 -11.03
N ASN A 10 -24.96 -33.54 -10.37
CA ASN A 10 -24.33 -32.22 -10.33
C ASN A 10 -23.09 -32.30 -9.45
N LYS A 11 -22.09 -33.02 -9.93
CA LYS A 11 -20.76 -33.06 -9.36
C LYS A 11 -20.07 -31.77 -9.76
N LYS A 12 -20.32 -30.69 -8.99
CA LYS A 12 -19.57 -29.45 -9.10
C LYS A 12 -18.10 -29.81 -8.94
N ASP A 13 -17.31 -29.62 -10.00
CA ASP A 13 -15.86 -29.74 -9.93
C ASP A 13 -15.34 -28.88 -8.76
N PRO A 14 -14.39 -29.38 -7.95
CA PRO A 14 -13.85 -28.63 -6.83
C PRO A 14 -13.33 -27.28 -7.34
N ILE A 15 -13.83 -26.18 -6.76
CA ILE A 15 -13.35 -24.84 -7.07
C ILE A 15 -11.82 -24.84 -6.86
N PRO A 16 -11.01 -24.52 -7.88
CA PRO A 16 -9.56 -24.54 -7.73
C PRO A 16 -9.16 -23.60 -6.60
N GLN A 17 -8.37 -24.08 -5.65
CA GLN A 17 -7.96 -23.22 -4.53
C GLN A 17 -6.92 -22.20 -4.98
N PRO A 18 -6.92 -20.99 -4.40
CA PRO A 18 -5.91 -19.98 -4.71
C PRO A 18 -4.51 -20.54 -4.46
N LYS A 19 -3.67 -20.57 -5.49
CA LYS A 19 -2.30 -21.08 -5.34
C LYS A 19 -1.54 -20.16 -4.39
N GLN A 20 -1.16 -20.66 -3.21
CA GLN A 20 -0.25 -19.97 -2.30
C GLN A 20 1.12 -19.80 -2.99
N LYS A 21 1.33 -18.63 -3.60
CA LYS A 21 2.61 -18.24 -4.19
C LYS A 21 3.55 -17.85 -3.03
N GLY A 22 4.77 -18.39 -3.05
CA GLY A 22 5.81 -18.07 -2.06
C GLY A 22 6.08 -16.57 -1.94
N VAL A 23 6.66 -16.16 -0.80
CA VAL A 23 6.98 -14.75 -0.52
C VAL A 23 7.99 -14.26 -1.56
N PRO A 24 7.69 -13.20 -2.33
CA PRO A 24 8.63 -12.69 -3.33
C PRO A 24 9.85 -12.05 -2.64
N ASN A 25 11.02 -12.16 -3.28
CA ASN A 25 12.24 -11.47 -2.87
C ASN A 25 11.99 -9.97 -2.67
N VAL A 26 12.75 -9.32 -1.78
CA VAL A 26 12.55 -7.90 -1.42
C VAL A 26 12.59 -6.99 -2.65
N PHE A 27 13.51 -7.23 -3.59
CA PHE A 27 13.58 -6.51 -4.87
C PHE A 27 12.37 -6.76 -5.77
N ALA A 28 11.93 -8.03 -5.89
CA ALA A 28 10.73 -8.37 -6.66
C ALA A 28 9.46 -7.79 -6.02
N ARG A 29 9.46 -7.58 -4.71
CA ARG A 29 8.38 -6.95 -3.94
C ARG A 29 8.36 -5.44 -4.14
N SER A 30 9.51 -4.77 -4.09
CA SER A 30 9.61 -3.32 -4.25
C SER A 30 9.29 -2.87 -5.67
N LEU A 31 9.71 -3.63 -6.68
CA LEU A 31 9.45 -3.34 -8.09
C LEU A 31 8.15 -3.94 -8.63
N PHE A 32 7.30 -4.51 -7.77
CA PHE A 32 6.03 -5.15 -8.16
C PHE A 32 6.18 -6.27 -9.21
N CYS A 33 7.38 -6.81 -9.41
CA CYS A 33 7.64 -7.89 -10.36
C CYS A 33 6.78 -9.12 -10.08
N TRP A 34 6.37 -9.33 -8.81
CA TRP A 34 5.46 -10.40 -8.43
C TRP A 34 4.08 -10.32 -9.11
N MET A 35 3.64 -9.14 -9.57
CA MET A 35 2.36 -8.95 -10.28
C MET A 35 2.46 -9.26 -11.78
N LEU A 36 3.67 -9.24 -12.37
CA LEU A 36 3.86 -9.45 -13.82
C LEU A 36 3.23 -10.76 -14.34
N PRO A 37 3.33 -11.92 -13.65
CA PRO A 37 2.68 -13.14 -14.11
C PRO A 37 1.14 -13.05 -14.12
N VAL A 38 0.56 -12.23 -13.24
CA VAL A 38 -0.90 -12.01 -13.21
C VAL A 38 -1.32 -11.21 -14.44
N PHE A 39 -0.60 -10.14 -14.77
CA PHE A 39 -0.87 -9.35 -15.99
C PHE A 39 -0.67 -10.18 -17.26
N TRP A 40 0.39 -10.98 -17.30
CA TRP A 40 0.67 -11.85 -18.44
C TRP A 40 -0.44 -12.89 -18.66
N ASN A 41 -0.91 -13.53 -17.59
CA ASN A 41 -2.02 -14.48 -17.68
C ASN A 41 -3.34 -13.78 -18.03
N GLY A 42 -3.61 -12.62 -17.44
CA GLY A 42 -4.79 -11.80 -17.74
C GLY A 42 -4.84 -11.29 -19.17
N ASN A 43 -3.69 -11.14 -19.83
CA ASN A 43 -3.64 -10.82 -21.26
C ASN A 43 -3.93 -12.03 -22.17
N LYS A 44 -3.75 -13.26 -21.67
CA LYS A 44 -3.97 -14.49 -22.43
C LYS A 44 -5.37 -15.08 -22.23
N ARG A 45 -5.94 -14.92 -21.04
CA ARG A 45 -7.26 -15.39 -20.66
C ARG A 45 -7.82 -14.55 -19.53
N ASP A 46 -9.13 -14.60 -19.33
CA ASP A 46 -9.78 -13.97 -18.20
C ASP A 46 -9.24 -14.51 -16.86
N LEU A 47 -9.08 -13.60 -15.90
CA LEU A 47 -8.60 -13.92 -14.55
C LEU A 47 -9.77 -14.41 -13.69
N GLU A 48 -9.57 -15.56 -13.04
CA GLU A 48 -10.53 -16.12 -12.08
C GLU A 48 -10.02 -15.94 -10.65
N GLU A 49 -10.88 -16.15 -9.65
CA GLU A 49 -10.56 -15.86 -8.24
C GLU A 49 -9.31 -16.60 -7.73
N TYR A 50 -9.08 -17.83 -8.21
CA TYR A 50 -7.92 -18.63 -7.81
C TYR A 50 -6.58 -18.18 -8.41
N ASP A 51 -6.59 -17.34 -9.44
CA ASP A 51 -5.38 -16.76 -10.03
C ASP A 51 -4.81 -15.65 -9.15
N LEU A 52 -5.70 -15.02 -8.37
CA LEU A 52 -5.39 -13.96 -7.43
C LEU A 52 -4.74 -14.53 -6.17
N ARG A 53 -3.88 -13.71 -5.56
CA ARG A 53 -3.29 -14.07 -4.27
C ARG A 53 -4.33 -13.84 -3.17
N PRO A 54 -4.44 -14.76 -2.20
CA PRO A 54 -5.29 -14.52 -1.04
C PRO A 54 -4.82 -13.28 -0.28
N THR A 55 -5.76 -12.63 0.39
CA THR A 55 -5.47 -11.47 1.24
C THR A 55 -4.54 -11.89 2.38
N LYS A 56 -3.65 -10.98 2.80
CA LYS A 56 -2.82 -11.25 3.98
C LYS A 56 -3.69 -11.16 5.23
N ALA A 57 -3.43 -12.01 6.22
CA ALA A 57 -4.12 -11.99 7.52
C ALA A 57 -4.12 -10.61 8.21
N ILE A 58 -3.14 -9.75 7.91
CA ILE A 58 -3.06 -8.37 8.42
C ILE A 58 -4.23 -7.48 7.94
N TYR A 59 -4.88 -7.86 6.84
CA TYR A 59 -6.06 -7.19 6.28
C TYR A 59 -7.36 -7.98 6.49
N ASP A 60 -7.31 -9.03 7.30
CA ASP A 60 -8.49 -9.82 7.65
C ASP A 60 -9.50 -8.95 8.41
N SER A 61 -10.76 -8.99 7.97
CA SER A 61 -11.85 -8.19 8.52
C SER A 61 -12.14 -8.49 9.99
N GLN A 62 -11.99 -9.75 10.41
CA GLN A 62 -12.17 -10.16 11.79
C GLN A 62 -11.12 -9.51 12.67
N VAL A 63 -9.85 -9.61 12.27
CA VAL A 63 -8.70 -9.10 13.05
C VAL A 63 -8.72 -7.57 13.17
N VAL A 64 -8.90 -6.86 12.04
CA VAL A 64 -8.90 -5.39 12.06
C VAL A 64 -10.17 -4.82 12.70
N GLY A 65 -11.31 -5.50 12.54
CA GLY A 65 -12.58 -5.14 13.16
C GLY A 65 -12.55 -5.29 14.68
N GLU A 66 -12.10 -6.45 15.17
CA GLU A 66 -11.97 -6.72 16.61
C GLU A 66 -11.00 -5.75 17.29
N LYS A 67 -9.86 -5.45 16.64
CA LYS A 67 -8.93 -4.45 17.16
C LYS A 67 -9.56 -3.08 17.30
N LEU A 68 -10.39 -2.65 16.34
CA LEU A 68 -11.07 -1.37 16.42
C LEU A 68 -12.18 -1.38 17.48
N GLU A 69 -12.91 -2.48 17.60
CA GLU A 69 -13.99 -2.68 18.56
C GLU A 69 -13.50 -2.60 20.02
N ILE A 70 -12.40 -3.26 20.35
CA ILE A 70 -11.79 -3.19 21.69
C ILE A 70 -11.43 -1.75 22.05
N ASN A 71 -10.79 -1.03 21.13
CA ASN A 71 -10.41 0.38 21.34
C ASN A 71 -11.64 1.30 21.43
N TRP A 72 -12.70 0.99 20.69
CA TRP A 72 -13.97 1.72 20.75
C TRP A 72 -14.66 1.55 22.11
N LEU A 73 -14.78 0.31 22.60
CA LEU A 73 -15.36 0.02 23.91
C LEU A 73 -14.56 0.66 25.05
N GLN A 74 -13.24 0.66 24.96
CA GLN A 74 -12.39 1.37 25.92
C GLN A 74 -12.68 2.88 25.91
N ALA A 75 -12.73 3.49 24.71
CA ALA A 75 -13.04 4.91 24.57
C ALA A 75 -14.45 5.26 25.08
N GLU A 76 -15.42 4.35 24.93
CA GLU A 76 -16.77 4.51 25.46
C GLU A 76 -16.77 4.50 27.00
N ARG A 77 -16.04 3.57 27.63
CA ARG A 77 -15.88 3.53 29.10
C ARG A 77 -15.24 4.82 29.63
N GLU A 78 -14.14 5.25 29.01
CA GLU A 78 -13.46 6.51 29.37
C GLU A 78 -14.38 7.73 29.20
N SER A 79 -15.20 7.74 28.14
CA SER A 79 -16.17 8.79 27.86
C SER A 79 -17.29 8.85 28.92
N ARG A 80 -17.78 7.69 29.38
CA ARG A 80 -18.77 7.60 30.47
C ARG A 80 -18.23 8.15 31.79
N LEU A 81 -16.96 7.87 32.11
CA LEU A 81 -16.32 8.38 33.33
C LEU A 81 -16.07 9.88 33.29
N THR A 82 -15.73 10.42 32.11
CA THR A 82 -15.39 11.84 31.93
C THR A 82 -16.59 12.72 31.57
N GLY A 83 -17.77 12.13 31.35
CA GLY A 83 -18.97 12.83 30.87
C GLY A 83 -18.84 13.38 29.44
N THR A 84 -17.84 12.91 28.67
CA THR A 84 -17.59 13.38 27.30
C THR A 84 -18.19 12.43 26.26
N LYS A 85 -18.36 12.89 25.01
CA LYS A 85 -18.84 12.03 23.91
C LYS A 85 -17.65 11.34 23.21
N PRO A 86 -17.68 10.01 22.98
CA PRO A 86 -16.62 9.32 22.26
C PRO A 86 -16.57 9.78 20.80
N ARG A 87 -15.36 10.01 20.28
CA ARG A 87 -15.13 10.46 18.89
C ARG A 87 -14.45 9.35 18.09
N LEU A 88 -15.14 8.84 17.06
CA LEU A 88 -14.66 7.74 16.20
C LEU A 88 -13.29 8.04 15.59
N TRP A 89 -13.08 9.24 15.03
CA TRP A 89 -11.80 9.63 14.46
C TRP A 89 -10.62 9.54 15.45
N ARG A 90 -10.84 9.87 16.72
CA ARG A 90 -9.81 9.76 17.78
C ARG A 90 -9.44 8.31 18.05
N VAL A 91 -10.43 7.41 18.04
CA VAL A 91 -10.20 5.97 18.23
C VAL A 91 -9.47 5.38 17.01
N LEU A 92 -9.88 5.72 15.78
CA LEU A 92 -9.22 5.27 14.56
C LEU A 92 -7.75 5.69 14.51
N THR A 93 -7.49 6.97 14.76
CA THR A 93 -6.13 7.52 14.78
C THR A 93 -5.29 6.81 15.85
N LYS A 94 -5.76 6.72 17.11
CA LYS A 94 -5.04 5.99 18.17
C LYS A 94 -4.73 4.53 17.80
N THR A 95 -5.66 3.86 17.12
CA THR A 95 -5.55 2.43 16.78
C THR A 95 -4.55 2.15 15.65
N PHE A 96 -4.50 3.02 14.62
CA PHE A 96 -3.79 2.73 13.37
C PHE A 96 -2.66 3.72 13.01
N ILE A 97 -2.54 4.89 13.65
CA ILE A 97 -1.55 5.92 13.25
C ILE A 97 -0.11 5.41 13.33
N LEU A 98 0.21 4.58 14.32
CA LEU A 98 1.54 3.98 14.46
C LEU A 98 1.85 2.95 13.36
N SER A 99 0.86 2.48 12.61
CA SER A 99 1.13 1.68 11.41
C SER A 99 1.43 2.55 10.19
N TYR A 100 1.14 3.86 10.23
CA TYR A 100 1.23 4.77 9.09
C TYR A 100 2.47 5.68 9.12
N TRP A 101 3.15 5.84 10.27
CA TRP A 101 4.30 6.77 10.39
C TRP A 101 5.39 6.54 9.34
N LEU A 102 5.67 5.29 8.98
CA LEU A 102 6.67 4.95 7.96
C LEU A 102 6.29 5.48 6.57
N GLY A 103 4.99 5.46 6.23
CA GLY A 103 4.48 6.06 4.99
C GLY A 103 4.66 7.57 4.96
N GLY A 104 4.44 8.24 6.11
CA GLY A 104 4.69 9.66 6.27
C GLY A 104 6.18 10.02 6.14
N LEU A 105 7.08 9.21 6.72
CA LEU A 105 8.52 9.40 6.58
C LEU A 105 8.97 9.28 5.12
N MET A 106 8.51 8.24 4.40
CA MET A 106 8.81 8.07 2.98
C MET A 106 8.29 9.24 2.12
N LEU A 107 7.09 9.75 2.43
CA LEU A 107 6.54 10.92 1.75
C LEU A 107 7.44 12.15 1.99
N LEU A 108 7.84 12.42 3.24
CA LEU A 108 8.71 13.55 3.57
C LEU A 108 10.05 13.47 2.83
N THR A 109 10.67 12.29 2.80
CA THR A 109 11.91 12.06 2.03
C THR A 109 11.69 12.29 0.54
N SER A 110 10.57 11.83 -0.03
CA SER A 110 10.27 12.05 -1.45
C SER A 110 10.13 13.53 -1.80
N VAL A 111 9.51 14.32 -0.91
CA VAL A 111 9.35 15.76 -1.09
C VAL A 111 10.70 16.46 -0.98
N ALA A 112 11.51 16.13 0.04
CA ALA A 112 12.84 16.69 0.23
C ALA A 112 13.74 16.47 -1.01
N LEU A 113 13.74 15.25 -1.57
CA LEU A 113 14.51 14.93 -2.77
C LEU A 113 13.99 15.65 -4.03
N ARG A 114 12.67 15.80 -4.17
CA ARG A 114 12.08 16.61 -5.26
C ARG A 114 12.47 18.07 -5.15
N THR A 115 12.53 18.62 -3.94
CA THR A 115 12.98 20.00 -3.71
C THR A 115 14.49 20.16 -3.90
N ALA A 116 15.29 19.12 -3.61
CA ALA A 116 16.74 19.15 -3.85
C ALA A 116 17.10 19.09 -5.34
N SER A 117 16.28 18.43 -6.16
CA SER A 117 16.53 18.29 -7.61
C SER A 117 16.75 19.62 -8.35
N PRO A 118 15.89 20.67 -8.22
CA PRO A 118 16.14 21.96 -8.85
C PRO A 118 17.34 22.71 -8.26
N LEU A 119 17.72 22.48 -7.00
CA LEU A 119 18.92 23.07 -6.40
C LEU A 119 20.19 22.47 -7.03
N LEU A 120 20.22 21.14 -7.20
CA LEU A 120 21.30 20.46 -7.92
C LEU A 120 21.38 20.92 -9.38
N PHE A 121 20.24 21.15 -10.03
CA PHE A 121 20.20 21.70 -11.37
C PHE A 121 20.72 23.13 -11.45
N ALA A 122 20.40 23.97 -10.46
CA ALA A 122 20.92 25.34 -10.39
C ALA A 122 22.45 25.37 -10.24
N GLU A 123 23.01 24.51 -9.38
CA GLU A 123 24.47 24.38 -9.25
C GLU A 123 25.10 23.83 -10.54
N LEU A 124 24.47 22.87 -11.21
CA LEU A 124 24.92 22.37 -12.50
C LEU A 124 24.99 23.49 -13.55
N LEU A 125 24.00 24.40 -13.58
CA LEU A 125 23.98 25.54 -14.50
C LEU A 125 25.18 26.49 -14.32
N ARG A 126 25.75 26.58 -13.11
CA ARG A 126 26.93 27.43 -12.84
C ARG A 126 28.18 26.98 -13.59
N HIS A 127 28.25 25.71 -13.98
CA HIS A 127 29.35 25.20 -14.81
C HIS A 127 29.52 25.98 -16.12
N TRP A 128 28.42 26.46 -16.71
CA TRP A 128 28.41 27.24 -17.95
C TRP A 128 28.49 28.76 -17.74
N SER A 129 28.68 29.22 -16.51
CA SER A 129 28.90 30.65 -16.24
C SER A 129 30.31 31.09 -16.66
N VAL A 130 30.46 32.36 -17.04
CA VAL A 130 31.74 32.94 -17.50
C VAL A 130 32.80 32.91 -16.40
N ASP A 131 32.39 33.00 -15.13
CA ASP A 131 33.26 33.01 -13.94
C ASP A 131 33.40 31.61 -13.28
N SER A 132 33.12 30.55 -14.02
CA SER A 132 33.10 29.18 -13.51
C SER A 132 34.51 28.66 -13.16
N THR A 133 34.73 28.33 -11.89
CA THR A 133 35.87 27.53 -11.41
C THR A 133 35.57 26.03 -11.37
N MET A 134 34.37 25.62 -11.81
CA MET A 134 33.86 24.27 -11.60
C MET A 134 34.36 23.29 -12.65
N THR A 135 35.01 22.21 -12.21
CA THR A 135 35.59 21.20 -13.10
C THR A 135 34.48 20.36 -13.74
N ARG A 136 34.74 19.79 -14.93
CA ARG A 136 33.82 18.83 -15.59
C ARG A 136 33.45 17.64 -14.70
N VAL A 137 34.39 17.22 -13.86
CA VAL A 137 34.18 16.13 -12.90
C VAL A 137 33.10 16.51 -11.86
N ASP A 138 33.17 17.73 -11.32
CA ASP A 138 32.19 18.24 -10.36
C ASP A 138 30.80 18.36 -10.99
N ALA A 139 30.72 18.93 -12.20
CA ALA A 139 29.48 18.99 -12.97
C ALA A 139 28.87 17.59 -13.21
N THR A 140 29.71 16.59 -13.46
CA THR A 140 29.26 15.19 -13.62
C THR A 140 28.67 14.65 -12.33
N TYR A 141 29.26 14.94 -11.16
CA TYR A 141 28.70 14.55 -9.86
C TYR A 141 27.34 15.20 -9.58
N TYR A 142 27.17 16.49 -9.90
CA TYR A 142 25.87 17.16 -9.77
C TYR A 142 24.80 16.54 -10.69
N ALA A 143 25.15 16.23 -11.94
CA ALA A 143 24.25 15.58 -12.89
C ALA A 143 23.84 14.17 -12.42
N LEU A 144 24.80 13.34 -11.98
CA LEU A 144 24.51 12.02 -11.43
C LEU A 144 23.68 12.09 -10.15
N GLY A 145 24.01 13.02 -9.25
CA GLY A 145 23.24 13.27 -8.03
C GLY A 145 21.79 13.66 -8.33
N MET A 146 21.57 14.49 -9.35
CA MET A 146 20.22 14.87 -9.80
C MET A 146 19.43 13.67 -10.34
N ILE A 147 20.04 12.82 -11.17
CA ILE A 147 19.39 11.60 -11.70
C ILE A 147 19.00 10.67 -10.56
N LEU A 148 19.92 10.42 -9.63
CA LEU A 148 19.69 9.57 -8.47
C LEU A 148 18.61 10.15 -7.54
N ALA A 149 18.63 11.46 -7.29
CA ALA A 149 17.63 12.13 -6.47
C ALA A 149 16.22 12.01 -7.07
N ASN A 150 16.09 12.19 -8.39
CA ASN A 150 14.81 12.02 -9.09
C ASN A 150 14.30 10.58 -9.02
N TRP A 151 15.18 9.60 -9.22
CA TRP A 151 14.81 8.19 -9.17
C TRP A 151 14.38 7.76 -7.76
N LEU A 152 15.16 8.12 -6.72
CA LEU A 152 14.78 7.87 -5.32
C LEU A 152 13.49 8.60 -4.96
N ALA A 153 13.31 9.85 -5.37
CA ALA A 153 12.10 10.61 -5.09
C ALA A 153 10.86 9.93 -5.68
N SER A 154 10.94 9.48 -6.93
CA SER A 154 9.88 8.70 -7.58
C SER A 154 9.60 7.40 -6.82
N TYR A 155 10.64 6.63 -6.50
CA TYR A 155 10.51 5.38 -5.75
C TYR A 155 9.81 5.57 -4.40
N PHE A 156 10.27 6.52 -3.57
CA PHE A 156 9.65 6.80 -2.28
C PHE A 156 8.22 7.33 -2.41
N ALA A 157 7.95 8.18 -3.41
CA ALA A 157 6.59 8.66 -3.68
C ALA A 157 5.65 7.49 -4.00
N HIS A 158 6.05 6.57 -4.88
CA HIS A 158 5.26 5.38 -5.19
C HIS A 158 5.01 4.51 -3.96
N GLN A 159 6.06 4.22 -3.18
CA GLN A 159 5.93 3.39 -1.98
C GLN A 159 5.03 4.05 -0.92
N SER A 160 5.14 5.37 -0.72
CA SER A 160 4.28 6.10 0.21
C SER A 160 2.80 6.09 -0.23
N PHE A 161 2.54 6.24 -1.53
CA PHE A 161 1.19 6.17 -2.08
C PHE A 161 0.56 4.79 -1.84
N LEU A 162 1.32 3.72 -2.07
CA LEU A 162 0.86 2.34 -1.85
C LEU A 162 0.56 2.06 -0.37
N LEU A 163 1.42 2.55 0.54
CA LEU A 163 1.16 2.47 1.98
C LEU A 163 -0.10 3.23 2.38
N CYS A 164 -0.35 4.40 1.79
CA CYS A 164 -1.57 5.19 2.00
C CYS A 164 -2.83 4.45 1.52
N GLN A 165 -2.80 3.86 0.32
CA GLN A 165 -3.90 3.05 -0.19
C GLN A 165 -4.18 1.83 0.71
N GLN A 166 -3.13 1.11 1.12
CA GLN A 166 -3.26 -0.02 2.05
C GLN A 166 -3.82 0.38 3.40
N PHE A 167 -3.44 1.54 3.91
CA PHE A 167 -3.96 2.10 5.15
C PHE A 167 -5.44 2.47 5.02
N GLY A 168 -5.83 3.13 3.92
CA GLY A 168 -7.22 3.45 3.61
C GLY A 168 -8.10 2.18 3.52
N MET A 169 -7.60 1.12 2.87
CA MET A 169 -8.28 -0.17 2.83
C MET A 169 -8.50 -0.74 4.23
N LYS A 170 -7.47 -0.72 5.10
CA LYS A 170 -7.62 -1.20 6.49
C LYS A 170 -8.68 -0.45 7.27
N ILE A 171 -8.72 0.89 7.17
CA ILE A 171 -9.71 1.72 7.85
C ILE A 171 -11.13 1.39 7.37
N ARG A 172 -11.31 1.26 6.05
CA ARG A 172 -12.62 0.94 5.45
C ARG A 172 -13.13 -0.40 5.96
N VAL A 173 -12.30 -1.44 5.88
CA VAL A 173 -12.65 -2.79 6.35
C VAL A 173 -12.99 -2.77 7.84
N ALA A 174 -12.14 -2.18 8.69
CA ALA A 174 -12.38 -2.12 10.12
C ALA A 174 -13.68 -1.39 10.48
N THR A 175 -13.97 -0.27 9.81
CA THR A 175 -15.17 0.53 10.08
C THR A 175 -16.44 -0.21 9.62
N SER A 176 -16.40 -0.87 8.44
CA SER A 176 -17.51 -1.68 7.96
C SER A 176 -17.78 -2.88 8.89
N SER A 177 -16.74 -3.57 9.36
CA SER A 177 -16.88 -4.66 10.33
C SER A 177 -17.46 -4.19 11.67
N LEU A 178 -17.02 -3.03 12.17
CA LEU A 178 -17.55 -2.44 13.40
C LEU A 178 -19.03 -2.06 13.25
N MET A 179 -19.42 -1.48 12.11
CA MET A 179 -20.80 -1.11 11.84
C MET A 179 -21.72 -2.32 11.78
N PHE A 180 -21.27 -3.45 11.20
CA PHE A 180 -22.08 -4.65 11.09
C PHE A 180 -22.27 -5.39 12.43
N ARG A 181 -21.31 -5.28 13.35
CA ARG A 181 -21.36 -5.91 14.68
C ARG A 181 -22.20 -5.14 15.69
N LYS A 182 -22.55 -3.89 15.40
CA LYS A 182 -23.25 -2.98 16.29
C LYS A 182 -24.73 -2.90 15.93
#